data_AF-A0A431HQS4-F1
#
_entry.id   AF-A0A431HQS4-F1
#
_cell.length_a   1.000
_cell.length_b   1.000
_cell.length_c   1.000
_cell.angle_alpha   90.00
_cell.angle_beta   90.00
_cell.angle_gamma   90.00
#
_symmetry.space_group_name_H-M   'P 1'
#
loop_
_entity.id
_entity.type
_entity.pdbx_description
1 polymer ?
#
loop_
_entity_poly.entity_id
_entity_poly.type
_entity_poly.pdbx_seq_one_letter_code
_entity_poly.pdbx_strand_id
1 'polypeptide(L)'
;MNIDHYRKSPNFSYSSLSALSISPSLYLNRKEDVISDAFRLGSALDCLLTENDKFDENYIIYSDKLPSGQMETYINNMLHFNKKGYKDIDHIHKEAFKKLKKSNPKLRTSDEKFKELFKEFEDYYDINKSNKIILSTAEYKQVLSTKLSIKSNDYTNIYFPSTPDDSVTIYYQYPHFFENYGYNYKVLYDIVYINHKEKTIKALDLKSTSKSILEFPKSFFMYKYYLQQSLYQDGLEVLKFNLGLKDYKIMNFSFIIADLNNYSSPIIYNMSDFTNFGRNGGYYKEEYHKGYLELSKELEYHIKHDVWEFPVEIYKNGEIKIIYEQFSKE
;
A
#
# COMPACT_ATOMS: atom_id res chain seq x y z
N MET A 1 -5.70 16.19 12.04
CA MET A 1 -4.72 16.50 10.97
C MET A 1 -5.27 15.98 9.65
N ASN A 2 -5.04 16.66 8.52
CA ASN A 2 -5.57 16.24 7.20
C ASN A 2 -4.63 15.21 6.53
N ILE A 3 -5.19 14.13 5.96
CA ILE A 3 -4.50 13.10 5.16
C ILE A 3 -3.71 13.72 3.99
N ASP A 4 -4.19 14.82 3.39
CA ASP A 4 -3.46 15.52 2.33
C ASP A 4 -2.10 16.06 2.80
N HIS A 5 -2.04 16.53 4.04
CA HIS A 5 -0.79 16.97 4.64
C HIS A 5 0.14 15.76 4.90
N TYR A 6 -0.41 14.63 5.34
CA TYR A 6 0.34 13.38 5.48
C TYR A 6 0.98 12.94 4.16
N ARG A 7 0.23 12.92 3.07
CA ARG A 7 0.74 12.51 1.75
C ARG A 7 1.91 13.39 1.31
N LYS A 8 1.77 14.72 1.43
CA LYS A 8 2.77 15.70 0.97
C LYS A 8 4.01 15.85 1.87
N SER A 9 3.97 15.36 3.11
CA SER A 9 5.07 15.54 4.06
C SER A 9 6.34 14.80 3.62
N PRO A 10 7.54 15.41 3.76
CA PRO A 10 8.82 14.76 3.45
C PRO A 10 9.30 13.81 4.56
N ASN A 11 8.59 13.72 5.69
CA ASN A 11 8.97 12.86 6.81
C ASN A 11 9.09 11.40 6.37
N PHE A 12 9.98 10.67 7.04
CA PHE A 12 10.26 9.28 6.72
C PHE A 12 9.05 8.40 7.06
N SER A 13 8.69 7.52 6.13
CA SER A 13 7.54 6.63 6.24
C SER A 13 7.96 5.19 6.00
N TYR A 14 7.13 4.23 6.39
CA TYR A 14 7.33 2.82 6.05
C TYR A 14 7.51 2.64 4.53
N SER A 15 6.63 3.22 3.70
CA SER A 15 6.69 3.02 2.25
C SER A 15 8.00 3.56 1.66
N SER A 16 8.46 4.72 2.13
CA SER A 16 9.73 5.29 1.69
C SER A 16 10.94 4.44 2.11
N LEU A 17 10.98 3.99 3.37
CA LEU A 17 12.11 3.18 3.87
C LEU A 17 12.11 1.76 3.27
N SER A 18 10.93 1.17 3.07
CA SER A 18 10.78 -0.11 2.39
C SER A 18 11.26 -0.03 0.94
N ALA A 19 10.92 1.03 0.20
CA ALA A 19 11.43 1.24 -1.16
C ALA A 19 12.96 1.37 -1.18
N LEU A 20 13.54 2.20 -0.29
CA LEU A 20 14.98 2.39 -0.18
C LEU A 20 15.72 1.08 0.09
N SER A 21 15.17 0.25 0.98
CA SER A 21 15.76 -1.04 1.33
C SER A 21 15.77 -2.05 0.18
N ILE A 22 15.04 -1.80 -0.91
CA ILE A 22 15.14 -2.59 -2.15
C ILE A 22 16.21 -1.97 -3.04
N SER A 23 16.09 -0.67 -3.34
CA SER A 23 17.16 0.11 -3.98
C SER A 23 16.94 1.62 -3.82
N PRO A 24 18.01 2.43 -3.79
CA PRO A 24 17.89 3.88 -3.80
C PRO A 24 17.20 4.42 -5.06
N SER A 25 17.42 3.78 -6.21
CA SER A 25 16.70 4.09 -7.44
C SER A 25 15.19 3.86 -7.30
N LEU A 26 14.74 2.81 -6.60
CA LEU A 26 13.30 2.60 -6.34
C LEU A 26 12.73 3.69 -5.42
N TYR A 27 13.47 4.13 -4.41
CA TYR A 27 13.05 5.26 -3.57
C TYR A 27 12.80 6.53 -4.39
N LEU A 28 13.73 6.87 -5.30
CA LEU A 28 13.62 8.07 -6.14
C LEU A 28 12.50 7.97 -7.16
N ASN A 29 12.42 6.83 -7.85
CA ASN A 29 11.49 6.60 -8.94
C ASN A 29 10.12 6.12 -8.46
N ARG A 30 9.88 6.07 -7.14
CA ARG A 30 8.58 5.73 -6.59
C ARG A 30 7.57 6.71 -7.16
N LYS A 31 6.66 6.19 -7.98
CA LYS A 31 5.43 6.88 -8.31
C LYS A 31 4.45 6.42 -7.26
N GLU A 32 3.98 7.33 -6.42
CA GLU A 32 2.96 7.00 -5.40
C GLU A 32 1.69 6.41 -6.03
N ASP A 33 1.50 6.57 -7.36
CA ASP A 33 0.25 6.27 -8.07
C ASP A 33 0.19 4.94 -8.84
N VAL A 34 1.24 4.10 -8.87
CA VAL A 34 1.17 2.81 -9.59
C VAL A 34 0.66 1.71 -8.66
N ILE A 35 -0.65 1.68 -8.49
CA ILE A 35 -1.38 0.67 -7.71
C ILE A 35 -1.54 -0.59 -8.58
N SER A 36 -1.01 -1.75 -8.14
CA SER A 36 -1.32 -3.03 -8.80
C SER A 36 -2.77 -3.43 -8.55
N ASP A 37 -3.34 -4.34 -9.36
CA ASP A 37 -4.74 -4.78 -9.17
C ASP A 37 -5.03 -5.34 -7.76
N ALA A 38 -4.07 -6.06 -7.16
CA ALA A 38 -4.22 -6.56 -5.80
C ALA A 38 -4.23 -5.42 -4.77
N PHE A 39 -3.39 -4.39 -4.97
CA PHE A 39 -3.42 -3.18 -4.15
C PHE A 39 -4.69 -2.36 -4.41
N ARG A 40 -5.28 -2.42 -5.61
CA ARG A 40 -6.51 -1.72 -5.99
C ARG A 40 -7.71 -2.25 -5.21
N LEU A 41 -7.92 -3.58 -5.20
CA LEU A 41 -9.02 -4.20 -4.45
C LEU A 41 -8.82 -4.06 -2.94
N GLY A 42 -7.57 -4.21 -2.47
CA GLY A 42 -7.25 -4.00 -1.05
C GLY A 42 -7.51 -2.57 -0.59
N SER A 43 -7.13 -1.58 -1.40
CA SER A 43 -7.40 -0.17 -1.12
C SER A 43 -8.90 0.15 -1.12
N ALA A 44 -9.67 -0.45 -2.05
CA ALA A 44 -11.12 -0.32 -2.04
C ALA A 44 -11.76 -0.93 -0.77
N LEU A 45 -11.27 -2.10 -0.34
CA LEU A 45 -11.70 -2.75 0.90
C LEU A 45 -11.42 -1.86 2.12
N ASP A 46 -10.21 -1.35 2.22
CA ASP A 46 -9.78 -0.45 3.29
C ASP A 46 -10.64 0.82 3.33
N CYS A 47 -10.84 1.49 2.20
CA CYS A 47 -11.72 2.66 2.09
C CYS A 47 -13.15 2.34 2.54
N LEU A 48 -13.76 1.23 2.08
CA LEU A 48 -15.11 0.86 2.50
C LEU A 48 -15.23 0.51 3.99
N LEU A 49 -14.15 0.13 4.65
CA LEU A 49 -14.14 -0.18 6.09
C LEU A 49 -13.84 1.04 6.96
N THR A 50 -12.99 1.94 6.49
CA THR A 50 -12.37 3.00 7.31
C THR A 50 -12.82 4.41 6.93
N GLU A 51 -13.21 4.64 5.67
CA GLU A 51 -13.59 5.93 5.08
C GLU A 51 -14.72 5.77 4.05
N ASN A 52 -15.77 5.03 4.40
CA ASN A 52 -16.82 4.61 3.46
C ASN A 52 -17.54 5.79 2.77
N ASP A 53 -17.61 6.93 3.45
CA ASP A 53 -18.13 8.20 2.94
C ASP A 53 -17.32 8.77 1.76
N LYS A 54 -16.02 8.42 1.67
CA LYS A 54 -15.12 8.85 0.59
C LYS A 54 -15.01 7.85 -0.57
N PHE A 55 -15.77 6.77 -0.53
CA PHE A 55 -15.68 5.74 -1.56
C PHE A 55 -16.03 6.31 -2.95
N ASP A 56 -17.15 7.02 -3.05
CA ASP A 56 -17.61 7.58 -4.33
C ASP A 56 -16.72 8.73 -4.84
N GLU A 57 -15.85 9.31 -3.99
CA GLU A 57 -14.85 10.29 -4.40
C GLU A 57 -13.67 9.64 -5.14
N ASN A 58 -13.31 8.42 -4.73
CA ASN A 58 -12.09 7.75 -5.18
C ASN A 58 -12.36 6.60 -6.17
N TYR A 59 -13.56 6.02 -6.16
CA TYR A 59 -13.90 4.82 -6.93
C TYR A 59 -15.11 5.04 -7.83
N ILE A 60 -15.15 4.29 -8.94
CA ILE A 60 -16.31 4.18 -9.83
C ILE A 60 -16.61 2.70 -10.04
N ILE A 61 -17.86 2.31 -9.86
CA ILE A 61 -18.34 0.96 -10.18
C ILE A 61 -18.79 0.95 -11.64
N TYR A 62 -18.14 0.12 -12.44
CA TYR A 62 -18.43 -0.02 -13.86
C TYR A 62 -19.12 -1.37 -14.13
N SER A 63 -20.31 -1.32 -14.70
CA SER A 63 -21.16 -2.49 -14.94
C SER A 63 -20.96 -3.13 -16.30
N ASP A 64 -20.47 -2.37 -17.28
CA ASP A 64 -20.34 -2.84 -18.65
C ASP A 64 -19.03 -3.61 -18.85
N LYS A 65 -18.86 -4.11 -20.07
CA LYS A 65 -17.71 -4.91 -20.45
C LYS A 65 -16.43 -4.08 -20.35
N LEU A 66 -15.46 -4.58 -19.59
CA LEU A 66 -14.12 -4.00 -19.53
C LEU A 66 -13.33 -4.36 -20.80
N PRO A 67 -12.49 -3.45 -21.33
CA PRO A 67 -11.59 -3.79 -22.41
C PRO A 67 -10.55 -4.79 -21.91
N SER A 68 -10.07 -5.65 -22.80
CA SER A 68 -9.02 -6.63 -22.47
C SER A 68 -7.98 -6.74 -23.58
N GLY A 69 -6.79 -7.23 -23.22
CA GLY A 69 -5.73 -7.56 -24.16
C GLY A 69 -5.30 -6.36 -25.01
N GLN A 70 -5.42 -6.50 -26.34
CA GLN A 70 -4.99 -5.44 -27.26
C GLN A 70 -5.88 -4.20 -27.19
N MET A 71 -7.18 -4.37 -26.93
CA MET A 71 -8.10 -3.23 -26.81
C MET A 71 -7.83 -2.42 -25.53
N GLU A 72 -7.54 -3.11 -24.43
CA GLU A 72 -7.11 -2.46 -23.19
C GLU A 72 -5.81 -1.67 -23.40
N THR A 73 -4.82 -2.28 -24.05
CA THR A 73 -3.55 -1.60 -24.39
C THR A 73 -3.79 -0.38 -25.27
N TYR A 74 -4.71 -0.49 -26.23
CA TYR A 74 -5.11 0.60 -27.11
C TYR A 74 -5.71 1.77 -26.33
N ILE A 75 -6.71 1.52 -25.48
CA ILE A 75 -7.37 2.52 -24.65
C ILE A 75 -6.37 3.16 -23.66
N ASN A 76 -5.49 2.37 -23.04
CA ASN A 76 -4.44 2.90 -22.16
C ASN A 76 -3.48 3.85 -22.91
N ASN A 77 -3.16 3.56 -24.17
CA ASN A 77 -2.41 4.49 -25.00
C ASN A 77 -3.22 5.75 -25.33
N MET A 78 -4.52 5.64 -25.61
CA MET A 78 -5.39 6.80 -25.82
C MET A 78 -5.45 7.70 -24.58
N LEU A 79 -5.58 7.12 -23.38
CA LEU A 79 -5.56 7.85 -22.10
C LEU A 79 -4.23 8.56 -21.87
N HIS A 80 -3.11 7.90 -22.20
CA HIS A 80 -1.78 8.52 -22.14
C HIS A 80 -1.67 9.77 -23.03
N PHE A 81 -2.18 9.72 -24.27
CA PHE A 81 -2.17 10.89 -25.14
C PHE A 81 -3.15 11.97 -24.66
N ASN A 82 -4.32 11.62 -24.17
CA ASN A 82 -5.22 12.59 -23.54
C ASN A 82 -4.56 13.30 -22.34
N LYS A 83 -3.86 12.56 -21.46
CA LYS A 83 -3.08 13.13 -20.34
C LYS A 83 -1.95 14.06 -20.79
N LYS A 84 -1.43 13.89 -22.00
CA LYS A 84 -0.46 14.82 -22.63
C LYS A 84 -1.09 16.08 -23.22
N GLY A 85 -2.41 16.24 -23.12
CA GLY A 85 -3.13 17.43 -23.57
C GLY A 85 -3.64 17.37 -25.01
N TYR A 86 -3.51 16.23 -25.70
CA TYR A 86 -4.11 16.06 -27.03
C TYR A 86 -5.64 16.09 -26.91
N LYS A 87 -6.31 16.84 -27.78
CA LYS A 87 -7.78 17.06 -27.75
C LYS A 87 -8.53 16.45 -28.93
N ASP A 88 -7.88 16.33 -30.08
CA ASP A 88 -8.47 15.71 -31.27
C ASP A 88 -8.50 14.19 -31.11
N ILE A 89 -9.71 13.63 -31.04
CA ILE A 89 -9.95 12.20 -30.82
C ILE A 89 -9.40 11.35 -31.96
N ASP A 90 -9.47 11.83 -33.21
CA ASP A 90 -8.97 11.08 -34.37
C ASP A 90 -7.45 10.99 -34.36
N HIS A 91 -6.79 12.07 -33.96
CA HIS A 91 -5.36 12.07 -33.72
C HIS A 91 -4.97 11.13 -32.57
N ILE A 92 -5.72 11.14 -31.46
CA ILE A 92 -5.48 10.24 -30.32
C ILE A 92 -5.58 8.77 -30.74
N HIS A 93 -6.62 8.40 -31.50
CA HIS A 93 -6.77 7.06 -32.05
C HIS A 93 -5.55 6.62 -32.85
N LYS A 94 -5.12 7.46 -33.80
CA LYS A 94 -3.99 7.18 -34.69
C LYS A 94 -2.68 6.97 -33.92
N GLU A 95 -2.37 7.87 -32.98
CA GLU A 95 -1.15 7.76 -32.19
C GLU A 95 -1.19 6.58 -31.19
N ALA A 96 -2.36 6.30 -30.61
CA ALA A 96 -2.56 5.12 -29.77
C ALA A 96 -2.35 3.81 -30.54
N PHE A 97 -2.87 3.73 -31.77
CA PHE A 97 -2.72 2.57 -32.63
C PHE A 97 -1.27 2.38 -33.06
N LYS A 98 -0.61 3.47 -33.49
CA LYS A 98 0.82 3.46 -33.83
C LYS A 98 1.69 2.95 -32.69
N LYS A 99 1.40 3.38 -31.46
CA LYS A 99 2.11 2.90 -30.27
C LYS A 99 1.85 1.41 -30.00
N LEU A 100 0.61 0.95 -30.11
CA LEU A 100 0.24 -0.46 -29.99
C LEU A 100 0.95 -1.33 -31.04
N LYS A 101 0.97 -0.89 -32.31
CA LYS A 101 1.64 -1.59 -33.42
C LYS A 101 3.15 -1.65 -33.23
N LYS A 102 3.75 -0.61 -32.64
CA LYS A 102 5.18 -0.61 -32.28
C LYS A 102 5.49 -1.62 -31.18
N SER A 103 4.65 -1.73 -30.16
CA SER A 103 4.83 -2.73 -29.09
C SER A 103 4.45 -4.15 -29.51
N ASN A 104 3.61 -4.30 -30.53
CA ASN A 104 3.24 -5.58 -31.13
C ASN A 104 3.35 -5.55 -32.66
N PRO A 105 4.57 -5.72 -33.22
CA PRO A 105 4.79 -5.64 -34.67
C PRO A 105 3.97 -6.66 -35.49
N LYS A 106 3.62 -7.81 -34.88
CA LYS A 106 2.84 -8.89 -35.50
C LYS A 106 1.33 -8.61 -35.59
N LEU A 107 0.84 -7.51 -35.03
CA LEU A 107 -0.58 -7.12 -35.08
C LEU A 107 -1.08 -7.02 -36.53
N ARG A 108 -2.06 -7.82 -36.94
CA ARG A 108 -2.57 -7.83 -38.34
C ARG A 108 -3.80 -6.96 -38.55
N THR A 109 -4.52 -6.65 -37.48
CA THR A 109 -5.72 -5.81 -37.48
C THR A 109 -5.38 -4.37 -37.86
N SER A 110 -6.24 -3.71 -38.64
CA SER A 110 -6.06 -2.31 -39.07
C SER A 110 -6.48 -1.31 -37.99
N ASP A 111 -6.07 -0.05 -38.16
CA ASP A 111 -6.46 1.07 -37.29
C ASP A 111 -7.98 1.28 -37.31
N GLU A 112 -8.59 1.25 -38.50
CA GLU A 112 -10.03 1.43 -38.67
C GLU A 112 -10.82 0.37 -37.91
N LYS A 113 -10.34 -0.88 -37.88
CA LYS A 113 -11.02 -1.94 -37.14
C LYS A 113 -10.89 -1.76 -35.63
N PHE A 114 -9.76 -1.25 -35.12
CA PHE A 114 -9.64 -0.88 -33.71
C PHE A 114 -10.57 0.26 -33.33
N LYS A 115 -10.66 1.29 -34.17
CA LYS A 115 -11.59 2.41 -33.97
C LYS A 115 -13.05 1.97 -33.98
N GLU A 116 -13.41 1.00 -34.83
CA GLU A 116 -14.75 0.41 -34.84
C GLU A 116 -15.04 -0.38 -33.54
N LEU A 117 -14.12 -1.25 -33.12
CA LEU A 117 -14.26 -2.03 -31.89
C LEU A 117 -14.25 -1.16 -30.63
N PHE A 118 -13.52 -0.04 -30.66
CA PHE A 118 -13.47 0.93 -29.56
C PHE A 118 -14.83 1.52 -29.21
N LYS A 119 -15.78 1.59 -30.16
CA LYS A 119 -17.13 2.13 -29.90
C LYS A 119 -17.86 1.42 -28.77
N GLU A 120 -17.58 0.14 -28.52
CA GLU A 120 -18.11 -0.62 -27.37
C GLU A 120 -17.57 -0.12 -26.02
N PHE A 121 -16.48 0.65 -26.02
CA PHE A 121 -15.71 1.08 -24.85
C PHE A 121 -15.56 2.61 -24.74
N GLU A 122 -16.34 3.38 -25.51
CA GLU A 122 -16.33 4.86 -25.46
C GLU A 122 -16.62 5.36 -24.03
N ASP A 123 -17.67 4.82 -23.40
CA ASP A 123 -18.04 5.16 -22.02
C ASP A 123 -16.94 4.81 -21.02
N TYR A 124 -16.32 3.63 -21.14
CA TYR A 124 -15.17 3.24 -20.31
C TYR A 124 -14.01 4.24 -20.47
N TYR A 125 -13.68 4.61 -21.72
CA TYR A 125 -12.62 5.57 -21.99
C TYR A 125 -12.92 6.92 -21.34
N ASP A 126 -14.14 7.43 -21.48
CA ASP A 126 -14.56 8.70 -20.92
C ASP A 126 -14.52 8.71 -19.40
N ILE A 127 -15.01 7.65 -18.75
CA ILE A 127 -14.95 7.49 -17.29
C ILE A 127 -13.50 7.43 -16.81
N ASN A 128 -12.62 6.72 -17.53
CA ASN A 128 -11.20 6.56 -17.19
C ASN A 128 -10.37 7.81 -17.50
N LYS A 129 -10.98 8.88 -18.04
CA LYS A 129 -10.36 10.22 -18.05
C LYS A 129 -10.34 10.84 -16.64
N SER A 130 -11.21 10.39 -15.75
CA SER A 130 -11.16 10.80 -14.35
C SER A 130 -9.93 10.23 -13.64
N ASN A 131 -9.57 10.79 -12.49
CA ASN A 131 -8.52 10.25 -11.63
C ASN A 131 -9.06 9.18 -10.66
N LYS A 132 -10.30 8.72 -10.85
CA LYS A 132 -10.91 7.70 -9.98
C LYS A 132 -10.50 6.30 -10.41
N ILE A 133 -10.47 5.40 -9.43
CA ILE A 133 -10.19 3.99 -9.63
C ILE A 133 -11.46 3.28 -10.09
N ILE A 134 -11.40 2.60 -11.23
CA ILE A 134 -12.54 1.82 -11.73
C ILE A 134 -12.51 0.42 -11.12
N LEU A 135 -13.66 -0.04 -10.62
CA LEU A 135 -13.92 -1.41 -10.19
C LEU A 135 -15.03 -1.98 -11.08
N SER A 136 -14.87 -3.20 -11.58
CA SER A 136 -16.01 -3.91 -12.17
C SER A 136 -17.07 -4.24 -11.10
N THR A 137 -18.31 -4.46 -11.52
CA THR A 137 -19.35 -4.99 -10.62
C THR A 137 -18.92 -6.27 -9.90
N ALA A 138 -18.18 -7.16 -10.56
CA ALA A 138 -17.71 -8.41 -9.96
C ALA A 138 -16.67 -8.15 -8.85
N GLU A 139 -15.71 -7.27 -9.11
CA GLU A 139 -14.69 -6.84 -8.14
C GLU A 139 -15.32 -6.10 -6.96
N TYR A 140 -16.27 -5.20 -7.21
CA TYR A 140 -16.97 -4.51 -6.14
C TYR A 140 -17.74 -5.48 -5.23
N LYS A 141 -18.44 -6.46 -5.81
CA LYS A 141 -19.10 -7.54 -5.04
C LYS A 141 -18.10 -8.37 -4.23
N GLN A 142 -16.94 -8.67 -4.80
CA GLN A 142 -15.87 -9.37 -4.12
C GLN A 142 -15.41 -8.60 -2.88
N VAL A 143 -15.11 -7.31 -3.03
CA VAL A 143 -14.71 -6.42 -1.94
C VAL A 143 -15.80 -6.31 -0.87
N LEU A 144 -17.07 -6.16 -1.27
CA LEU A 144 -18.20 -6.13 -0.34
C LEU A 144 -18.33 -7.43 0.46
N SER A 145 -18.16 -8.58 -0.19
CA SER A 145 -18.21 -9.87 0.49
C SER A 145 -17.07 -10.01 1.52
N THR A 146 -15.87 -9.52 1.20
CA THR A 146 -14.74 -9.50 2.15
C THR A 146 -14.98 -8.53 3.30
N LYS A 147 -15.54 -7.34 3.04
CA LYS A 147 -15.98 -6.40 4.08
C LYS A 147 -16.96 -7.07 5.05
N LEU A 148 -17.95 -7.79 4.53
CA LEU A 148 -18.92 -8.50 5.36
C LEU A 148 -18.23 -9.58 6.21
N SER A 149 -17.33 -10.36 5.62
CA SER A 149 -16.54 -11.39 6.33
C SER A 149 -15.77 -10.83 7.52
N ILE A 150 -15.16 -9.64 7.38
CA ILE A 150 -14.49 -8.92 8.48
C ILE A 150 -15.50 -8.45 9.54
N LYS A 151 -16.59 -7.81 9.12
CA LYS A 151 -17.57 -7.25 10.06
C LYS A 151 -18.39 -8.31 10.80
N SER A 152 -18.52 -9.51 10.25
CA SER A 152 -19.27 -10.62 10.87
C SER A 152 -18.40 -11.59 11.66
N ASN A 153 -17.07 -11.44 11.63
CA ASN A 153 -16.16 -12.37 12.30
C ASN A 153 -15.98 -11.99 13.78
N ASP A 154 -16.05 -13.00 14.65
CA ASP A 154 -16.04 -12.85 16.11
C ASP A 154 -14.81 -12.13 16.69
N TYR A 155 -13.69 -12.12 15.96
CA TYR A 155 -12.43 -11.55 16.43
C TYR A 155 -12.12 -10.19 15.82
N THR A 156 -12.66 -9.89 14.63
CA THR A 156 -12.34 -8.67 13.88
C THR A 156 -13.47 -7.64 13.91
N ASN A 157 -14.71 -8.05 14.20
CA ASN A 157 -15.86 -7.15 14.26
C ASN A 157 -15.71 -6.03 15.31
N ILE A 158 -14.97 -6.26 16.39
CA ILE A 158 -14.72 -5.30 17.47
C ILE A 158 -13.99 -4.05 16.98
N TYR A 159 -13.26 -4.15 15.87
CA TYR A 159 -12.56 -3.02 15.26
C TYR A 159 -13.42 -2.27 14.24
N PHE A 160 -14.64 -2.73 13.97
CA PHE A 160 -15.59 -2.14 13.04
C PHE A 160 -17.03 -2.19 13.58
N PRO A 161 -17.28 -1.68 14.81
CA PRO A 161 -18.55 -1.85 15.48
C PRO A 161 -19.70 -1.17 14.72
N SER A 162 -20.86 -1.82 14.69
CA SER A 162 -22.07 -1.27 14.07
C SER A 162 -22.77 -0.25 14.97
N THR A 163 -22.48 -0.26 16.26
CA THR A 163 -23.06 0.63 17.27
C THR A 163 -21.95 1.27 18.11
N PRO A 164 -22.07 2.54 18.51
CA PRO A 164 -21.13 3.17 19.42
C PRO A 164 -21.01 2.40 20.74
N ASP A 165 -19.79 2.31 21.27
CA ASP A 165 -19.48 1.80 22.61
C ASP A 165 -18.63 2.86 23.31
N ASP A 166 -19.17 3.53 24.33
CA ASP A 166 -18.48 4.61 25.04
C ASP A 166 -17.21 4.14 25.77
N SER A 167 -17.03 2.83 25.96
CA SER A 167 -15.81 2.26 26.54
C SER A 167 -14.66 2.11 25.53
N VAL A 168 -14.91 2.42 24.26
CA VAL A 168 -13.95 2.26 23.16
C VAL A 168 -13.88 3.53 22.32
N THR A 169 -12.65 3.97 22.01
CA THR A 169 -12.41 4.96 20.96
C THR A 169 -11.66 4.29 19.81
N ILE A 170 -12.16 4.45 18.57
CA ILE A 170 -11.51 3.95 17.36
C ILE A 170 -11.24 5.13 16.43
N TYR A 171 -9.98 5.32 16.05
CA TYR A 171 -9.60 6.22 14.98
C TYR A 171 -9.27 5.41 13.73
N TYR A 172 -9.92 5.75 12.63
CA TYR A 172 -9.61 5.22 11.32
C TYR A 172 -8.75 6.20 10.53
N GLN A 173 -7.83 5.67 9.71
CA GLN A 173 -6.95 6.47 8.84
C GLN A 173 -6.30 7.65 9.58
N TYR A 174 -5.71 7.36 10.74
CA TYR A 174 -5.18 8.39 11.65
C TYR A 174 -3.74 8.78 11.25
N PRO A 175 -3.50 9.98 10.70
CA PRO A 175 -2.16 10.43 10.40
C PRO A 175 -1.45 10.86 11.69
N HIS A 176 -0.23 10.39 11.89
CA HIS A 176 0.60 10.75 13.02
C HIS A 176 2.02 11.09 12.57
N PHE A 177 2.53 12.21 13.06
CA PHE A 177 3.90 12.68 12.85
C PHE A 177 4.60 12.73 14.19
N PHE A 178 5.84 12.25 14.22
CA PHE A 178 6.61 12.21 15.46
C PHE A 178 8.10 12.26 15.16
N GLU A 179 8.85 12.78 16.11
CA GLU A 179 10.30 12.66 16.12
C GLU A 179 10.68 11.45 16.97
N ASN A 180 11.59 10.62 16.46
CA ASN A 180 12.20 9.57 17.25
C ASN A 180 13.63 9.32 16.76
N TYR A 181 14.56 9.03 17.68
CA TYR A 181 15.96 8.75 17.35
C TYR A 181 16.63 9.78 16.41
N GLY A 182 16.26 11.06 16.51
CA GLY A 182 16.82 12.15 15.69
C GLY A 182 16.25 12.28 14.28
N TYR A 183 15.19 11.53 13.95
CA TYR A 183 14.53 11.58 12.64
C TYR A 183 13.04 11.94 12.78
N ASN A 184 12.54 12.65 11.77
CA ASN A 184 11.12 12.98 11.66
C ASN A 184 10.40 11.91 10.85
N TYR A 185 9.46 11.21 11.49
CA TYR A 185 8.66 10.16 10.88
C TYR A 185 7.22 10.61 10.63
N LYS A 186 6.57 9.88 9.71
CA LYS A 186 5.13 9.93 9.51
C LYS A 186 4.58 8.51 9.37
N VAL A 187 3.43 8.28 9.97
CA VAL A 187 2.68 7.03 9.89
C VAL A 187 1.21 7.32 9.65
N LEU A 188 0.54 6.45 8.91
CA LEU A 188 -0.92 6.46 8.76
C LEU A 188 -1.41 5.13 9.32
N TYR A 189 -2.10 5.19 10.44
CA TYR A 189 -2.70 4.02 11.05
C TYR A 189 -4.06 3.76 10.41
N ASP A 190 -4.26 2.57 9.86
CA ASP A 190 -5.59 2.16 9.38
C ASP A 190 -6.57 2.16 10.56
N ILE A 191 -6.13 1.63 11.72
CA ILE A 191 -6.91 1.55 12.95
C ILE A 191 -6.03 1.88 14.16
N VAL A 192 -6.46 2.85 14.98
CA VAL A 192 -6.01 3.03 16.37
C VAL A 192 -7.19 2.71 17.28
N TYR A 193 -7.09 1.63 18.04
CA TYR A 193 -8.11 1.13 18.94
C TYR A 193 -7.72 1.39 20.39
N ILE A 194 -8.56 2.10 21.13
CA ILE A 194 -8.37 2.43 22.54
C ILE A 194 -9.51 1.82 23.34
N ASN A 195 -9.18 0.96 24.29
CA ASN A 195 -10.14 0.43 25.25
C ASN A 195 -9.95 1.14 26.59
N HIS A 196 -10.94 1.93 26.99
CA HIS A 196 -10.91 2.74 28.21
C HIS A 196 -11.16 1.93 29.48
N LYS A 197 -11.83 0.77 29.37
CA LYS A 197 -12.06 -0.14 30.50
C LYS A 197 -10.78 -0.85 30.92
N GLU A 198 -10.10 -1.47 29.96
CA GLU A 198 -8.86 -2.21 30.17
C GLU A 198 -7.62 -1.29 30.19
N LYS A 199 -7.82 0.00 29.89
CA LYS A 199 -6.75 1.01 29.70
C LYS A 199 -5.68 0.51 28.74
N THR A 200 -6.08 0.13 27.54
CA THR A 200 -5.16 -0.32 26.49
C THR A 200 -5.28 0.52 25.22
N ILE A 201 -4.17 0.66 24.50
CA ILE A 201 -4.12 1.23 23.17
C ILE A 201 -3.42 0.25 22.23
N LYS A 202 -3.96 0.09 21.02
CA LYS A 202 -3.45 -0.83 20.00
C LYS A 202 -3.57 -0.20 18.63
N ALA A 203 -2.59 -0.41 17.77
CA ALA A 203 -2.71 -0.11 16.35
C ALA A 203 -2.84 -1.40 15.54
N LEU A 204 -3.64 -1.35 14.49
CA LEU A 204 -3.82 -2.43 13.53
C LEU A 204 -3.75 -1.89 12.11
N ASP A 205 -3.33 -2.76 11.20
CA ASP A 205 -3.29 -2.50 9.77
C ASP A 205 -3.99 -3.64 9.02
N LEU A 206 -4.79 -3.27 8.01
CA LEU A 206 -5.58 -4.18 7.22
C LEU A 206 -4.81 -4.56 5.96
N LYS A 207 -4.55 -5.85 5.79
CA LYS A 207 -4.01 -6.40 4.55
C LYS A 207 -5.01 -7.36 3.91
N SER A 208 -5.15 -7.24 2.60
CA SER A 208 -5.92 -8.18 1.80
C SER A 208 -5.00 -9.02 0.93
N THR A 209 -5.38 -10.27 0.67
CA THR A 209 -4.62 -11.19 -0.19
C THR A 209 -5.57 -12.02 -1.04
N SER A 210 -5.13 -12.39 -2.25
CA SER A 210 -5.78 -13.43 -3.07
C SER A 210 -5.13 -14.81 -2.92
N LYS A 211 -4.04 -14.88 -2.14
CA LYS A 211 -3.37 -16.13 -1.72
C LYS A 211 -3.87 -16.56 -0.35
N SER A 212 -3.48 -17.76 0.08
CA SER A 212 -3.77 -18.25 1.43
C SER A 212 -3.33 -17.24 2.49
N ILE A 213 -4.24 -16.94 3.43
CA ILE A 213 -3.96 -16.04 4.56
C ILE A 213 -2.87 -16.59 5.48
N LEU A 214 -2.67 -17.92 5.48
CA LEU A 214 -1.62 -18.59 6.25
C LEU A 214 -0.21 -18.33 5.69
N GLU A 215 -0.09 -17.80 4.47
CA GLU A 215 1.20 -17.36 3.90
C GLU A 215 1.62 -15.97 4.39
N PHE A 216 0.85 -15.33 5.28
CA PHE A 216 1.20 -14.01 5.79
C PHE A 216 2.61 -13.93 6.41
N PRO A 217 3.11 -14.91 7.19
CA PRO A 217 4.49 -14.85 7.71
C PRO A 217 5.55 -14.75 6.62
N LYS A 218 5.34 -15.38 5.46
CA LYS A 218 6.23 -15.22 4.30
C LYS A 218 6.10 -13.83 3.68
N SER A 219 4.86 -13.36 3.52
CA SER A 219 4.55 -12.03 2.99
C SER A 219 5.08 -10.91 3.89
N PHE A 220 5.13 -11.14 5.20
CA PHE A 220 5.62 -10.21 6.21
C PHE A 220 7.08 -9.83 5.98
N PHE A 221 7.94 -10.79 5.64
CA PHE A 221 9.32 -10.52 5.24
C PHE A 221 9.41 -10.02 3.81
N MET A 222 8.67 -10.64 2.88
CA MET A 222 8.69 -10.28 1.45
C MET A 222 8.36 -8.80 1.21
N TYR A 223 7.36 -8.27 1.90
CA TYR A 223 6.93 -6.87 1.81
C TYR A 223 7.49 -5.99 2.94
N LYS A 224 8.42 -6.54 3.73
CA LYS A 224 9.11 -5.82 4.81
C LYS A 224 8.16 -5.18 5.82
N TYR A 225 7.03 -5.85 6.10
CA TYR A 225 6.06 -5.40 7.10
C TYR A 225 6.64 -5.39 8.52
N TYR A 226 7.79 -6.00 8.77
CA TYR A 226 8.56 -5.79 10.00
C TYR A 226 8.98 -4.32 10.20
N LEU A 227 9.32 -3.60 9.12
CA LEU A 227 9.61 -2.16 9.18
C LEU A 227 8.36 -1.39 9.56
N GLN A 228 7.22 -1.71 8.90
CA GLN A 228 5.94 -1.08 9.17
C GLN A 228 5.54 -1.28 10.64
N GLN A 229 5.54 -2.53 11.08
CA GLN A 229 5.17 -2.93 12.43
C GLN A 229 5.99 -2.17 13.48
N SER A 230 7.33 -2.16 13.35
CA SER A 230 8.19 -1.54 14.36
C SER A 230 8.06 -0.02 14.37
N LEU A 231 8.05 0.62 13.19
CA LEU A 231 7.89 2.08 13.10
C LEU A 231 6.53 2.53 13.64
N TYR A 232 5.47 1.76 13.35
CA TYR A 232 4.12 2.06 13.82
C TYR A 232 3.97 1.80 15.32
N GLN A 233 4.64 0.79 15.88
CA GLN A 233 4.69 0.54 17.32
C GLN A 233 5.35 1.71 18.07
N ASP A 234 6.50 2.20 17.58
CA ASP A 234 7.21 3.33 18.18
C ASP A 234 6.44 4.65 18.04
N GLY A 235 5.79 4.85 16.88
CA GLY A 235 4.86 5.96 16.72
C GLY A 235 3.70 5.90 17.70
N LEU A 236 3.24 4.69 18.07
CA LEU A 236 2.10 4.52 18.97
C LEU A 236 2.49 4.86 20.41
N GLU A 237 3.75 4.62 20.79
CA GLU A 237 4.31 5.08 22.06
C GLU A 237 4.20 6.61 22.19
N VAL A 238 4.66 7.35 21.18
CA VAL A 238 4.56 8.82 21.16
C VAL A 238 3.10 9.27 21.10
N LEU A 239 2.27 8.63 20.27
CA LEU A 239 0.85 8.97 20.14
C LEU A 239 0.11 8.80 21.47
N LYS A 240 0.39 7.73 22.21
CA LYS A 240 -0.20 7.49 23.54
C LYS A 240 0.01 8.68 24.47
N PHE A 241 1.22 9.24 24.50
CA PHE A 241 1.52 10.43 25.30
C PHE A 241 0.76 11.66 24.79
N ASN A 242 0.72 11.87 23.47
CA ASN A 242 0.01 13.00 22.84
C ASN A 242 -1.50 12.98 23.10
N LEU A 243 -2.09 11.79 23.23
CA LEU A 243 -3.51 11.60 23.56
C LEU A 243 -3.79 11.65 25.07
N GLY A 244 -2.78 11.88 25.93
CA GLY A 244 -2.95 11.93 27.38
C GLY A 244 -3.15 10.56 28.05
N LEU A 245 -2.87 9.46 27.35
CA LEU A 245 -3.14 8.09 27.78
C LEU A 245 -1.94 7.47 28.52
N LYS A 246 -1.26 8.24 29.38
CA LYS A 246 0.05 7.85 29.96
C LYS A 246 -0.01 6.53 30.74
N ASP A 247 -1.11 6.30 31.45
CA ASP A 247 -1.40 5.10 32.24
C ASP A 247 -1.92 3.91 31.42
N TYR A 248 -2.13 4.07 30.12
CA TYR A 248 -2.60 2.99 29.25
C TYR A 248 -1.43 2.08 28.87
N LYS A 249 -1.71 0.78 28.80
CA LYS A 249 -0.77 -0.21 28.26
C LYS A 249 -0.85 -0.22 26.74
N ILE A 250 0.31 -0.21 26.09
CA ILE A 250 0.38 -0.40 24.64
C ILE A 250 0.37 -1.89 24.36
N MET A 251 -0.55 -2.31 23.49
CA MET A 251 -0.64 -3.68 23.00
C MET A 251 0.19 -3.83 21.73
N ASN A 252 0.61 -5.05 21.44
CA ASN A 252 1.39 -5.34 20.25
C ASN A 252 0.58 -4.97 18.99
N PHE A 253 1.24 -4.30 18.06
CA PHE A 253 0.75 -4.07 16.72
C PHE A 253 0.25 -5.38 16.09
N SER A 254 -0.83 -5.32 15.32
CA SER A 254 -1.38 -6.50 14.65
C SER A 254 -1.80 -6.22 13.22
N PHE A 255 -1.72 -7.24 12.38
CA PHE A 255 -2.28 -7.17 11.03
C PHE A 255 -3.59 -7.97 10.98
N ILE A 256 -4.64 -7.39 10.42
CA ILE A 256 -5.85 -8.11 10.03
C ILE A 256 -5.65 -8.56 8.58
N ILE A 257 -5.63 -9.86 8.35
CA ILE A 257 -5.44 -10.45 7.02
C ILE A 257 -6.76 -11.00 6.51
N ALA A 258 -7.24 -10.46 5.40
CA ALA A 258 -8.48 -10.86 4.77
C ALA A 258 -8.24 -11.49 3.40
N ASP A 259 -8.93 -12.60 3.13
CA ASP A 259 -8.93 -13.25 1.81
C ASP A 259 -9.94 -12.56 0.88
N LEU A 260 -9.44 -11.98 -0.22
CA LEU A 260 -10.29 -11.38 -1.24
C LEU A 260 -11.18 -12.41 -1.93
N ASN A 261 -10.80 -13.68 -1.97
CA ASN A 261 -11.63 -14.73 -2.55
C ASN A 261 -12.66 -15.30 -1.56
N ASN A 262 -12.60 -14.89 -0.29
CA ASN A 262 -13.45 -15.37 0.80
C ASN A 262 -13.46 -16.90 0.96
N TYR A 263 -12.35 -17.58 0.66
CA TYR A 263 -12.17 -19.00 0.99
C TYR A 263 -11.82 -19.22 2.46
N SER A 264 -11.36 -18.19 3.15
CA SER A 264 -11.00 -18.25 4.57
C SER A 264 -11.49 -17.04 5.34
N SER A 265 -11.92 -17.25 6.58
CA SER A 265 -12.24 -16.19 7.53
C SER A 265 -11.00 -15.34 7.83
N PRO A 266 -11.16 -14.03 8.08
CA PRO A 266 -10.03 -13.16 8.37
C PRO A 266 -9.32 -13.58 9.67
N ILE A 267 -8.00 -13.39 9.68
CA ILE A 267 -7.13 -13.75 10.82
C ILE A 267 -6.38 -12.50 11.30
N ILE A 268 -6.19 -12.42 12.62
CA ILE A 268 -5.36 -11.39 13.24
C ILE A 268 -3.99 -11.99 13.56
N TYR A 269 -2.94 -11.43 12.96
CA TYR A 269 -1.55 -11.75 13.31
C TYR A 269 -1.03 -10.73 14.33
N ASN A 270 -0.76 -11.20 15.55
CA ASN A 270 -0.15 -10.39 16.61
C ASN A 270 1.38 -10.39 16.46
N MET A 271 2.00 -9.21 16.49
CA MET A 271 3.43 -9.06 16.22
C MET A 271 4.24 -8.78 17.50
N SER A 272 4.22 -9.71 18.46
CA SER A 272 4.87 -9.54 19.77
C SER A 272 6.38 -9.29 19.71
N ASP A 273 7.09 -9.97 18.81
CA ASP A 273 8.55 -10.12 18.92
C ASP A 273 9.34 -9.42 17.83
N PHE A 274 8.68 -8.58 17.01
CA PHE A 274 9.32 -7.98 15.83
C PHE A 274 9.76 -6.53 16.01
N THR A 275 9.36 -5.85 17.08
CA THR A 275 9.65 -4.42 17.28
C THR A 275 11.16 -4.13 17.29
N ASN A 276 11.95 -4.95 17.99
CA ASN A 276 13.41 -4.76 18.00
C ASN A 276 14.03 -5.10 16.63
N PHE A 277 13.55 -6.16 15.99
CA PHE A 277 14.03 -6.60 14.68
C PHE A 277 13.78 -5.55 13.61
N GLY A 278 12.57 -5.01 13.49
CA GLY A 278 12.29 -3.99 12.47
C GLY A 278 12.87 -2.62 12.80
N ARG A 279 13.16 -2.33 14.07
CA ARG A 279 13.90 -1.12 14.47
C ARG A 279 15.38 -1.17 14.11
N ASN A 280 16.06 -2.22 14.57
CA ASN A 280 17.52 -2.31 14.56
C ASN A 280 18.07 -3.21 13.44
N GLY A 281 17.21 -3.94 12.74
CA GLY A 281 17.60 -4.96 11.79
C GLY A 281 17.99 -6.26 12.48
N GLY A 282 18.25 -7.28 11.68
CA GLY A 282 18.64 -8.59 12.17
C GLY A 282 18.66 -9.63 11.07
N TYR A 283 19.15 -10.81 11.41
CA TYR A 283 19.10 -11.96 10.52
C TYR A 283 17.76 -12.66 10.65
N TYR A 284 17.13 -12.94 9.51
CA TYR A 284 16.05 -13.91 9.44
C TYR A 284 16.51 -15.02 8.50
N LYS A 285 16.71 -16.21 9.07
CA LYS A 285 17.49 -17.27 8.43
C LYS A 285 18.90 -16.74 8.12
N GLU A 286 19.33 -16.84 6.87
CA GLU A 286 20.68 -16.47 6.40
C GLU A 286 20.73 -15.05 5.79
N GLU A 287 19.59 -14.36 5.73
CA GLU A 287 19.49 -13.03 5.13
C GLU A 287 19.50 -11.95 6.22
N TYR A 288 20.40 -10.97 6.09
CA TYR A 288 20.35 -9.76 6.92
C TYR A 288 19.28 -8.80 6.39
N HIS A 289 18.37 -8.41 7.26
CA HIS A 289 17.36 -7.42 6.98
C HIS A 289 17.66 -6.14 7.77
N LYS A 290 17.75 -5.02 7.06
CA LYS A 290 17.98 -3.70 7.65
C LYS A 290 16.80 -3.25 8.49
N GLY A 291 17.06 -2.62 9.64
CA GLY A 291 16.04 -1.96 10.44
C GLY A 291 15.72 -0.56 9.92
N TYR A 292 14.60 0.02 10.37
CA TYR A 292 14.21 1.36 9.92
C TYR A 292 15.20 2.44 10.40
N LEU A 293 15.94 2.23 11.49
CA LEU A 293 16.98 3.17 11.94
C LEU A 293 18.21 3.17 11.02
N GLU A 294 18.62 2.00 10.54
CA GLU A 294 19.70 1.89 9.55
C GLU A 294 19.27 2.56 8.24
N LEU A 295 18.07 2.25 7.76
CA LEU A 295 17.51 2.83 6.54
C LEU A 295 17.33 4.35 6.65
N SER A 296 17.00 4.87 7.83
CA SER A 296 16.88 6.32 8.05
C SER A 296 18.23 7.03 7.93
N LYS A 297 19.31 6.44 8.46
CA LYS A 297 20.68 6.93 8.29
C LYS A 297 21.12 6.88 6.83
N GLU A 298 20.79 5.80 6.12
CA GLU A 298 21.10 5.68 4.69
C GLU A 298 20.33 6.70 3.86
N LEU A 299 19.05 6.92 4.18
CA LEU A 299 18.24 7.91 3.49
C LEU A 299 18.80 9.32 3.67
N GLU A 300 19.15 9.69 4.90
CA GLU A 300 19.81 10.96 5.21
C GLU A 300 21.12 11.11 4.42
N TYR A 301 21.93 10.03 4.31
CA TYR A 301 23.15 10.05 3.50
C TYR A 301 22.86 10.34 2.03
N HIS A 302 21.89 9.63 1.44
CA HIS A 302 21.50 9.83 0.03
C HIS A 302 21.00 11.25 -0.24
N ILE A 303 20.14 11.79 0.64
CA ILE A 303 19.65 13.17 0.56
C ILE A 303 20.80 14.16 0.67
N LYS A 304 21.72 13.97 1.62
CA LYS A 304 22.82 14.91 1.89
C LYS A 304 23.84 14.99 0.76
N HIS A 305 24.12 13.87 0.09
CA HIS A 305 25.15 13.80 -0.95
C HIS A 305 24.57 13.84 -2.38
N ASP A 306 23.25 13.78 -2.50
CA ASP A 306 22.52 13.67 -3.77
C ASP A 306 23.02 12.50 -4.65
N VAL A 307 23.14 11.32 -4.03
CA VAL A 307 23.59 10.09 -4.69
C VAL A 307 22.54 9.00 -4.53
N TRP A 308 22.19 8.30 -5.60
CA TRP A 308 21.03 7.39 -5.60
C TRP A 308 21.19 6.17 -6.53
N GLU A 309 22.38 5.97 -7.08
CA GLU A 309 22.66 4.86 -8.00
C GLU A 309 22.89 3.56 -7.24
N PHE A 310 23.61 3.63 -6.12
CA PHE A 310 24.04 2.47 -5.34
C PHE A 310 23.65 2.58 -3.87
N PRO A 311 23.55 1.46 -3.12
CA PRO A 311 23.50 1.50 -1.67
C PRO A 311 24.71 2.25 -1.07
N VAL A 312 24.54 2.84 0.11
CA VAL A 312 25.60 3.60 0.82
C VAL A 312 26.91 2.82 0.96
N GLU A 313 26.84 1.51 1.16
CA GLU A 313 28.01 0.65 1.28
C GLU A 313 28.92 0.72 0.04
N ILE A 314 28.36 0.75 -1.17
CA ILE A 314 29.14 0.85 -2.41
C ILE A 314 29.82 2.22 -2.52
N TYR A 315 29.16 3.31 -2.12
CA TYR A 315 29.80 4.62 -2.12
C TYR A 315 30.97 4.71 -1.14
N LYS A 316 30.93 3.94 -0.05
CA LYS A 316 32.00 3.92 0.96
C LYS A 316 33.13 2.95 0.62
N ASN A 317 32.80 1.79 0.08
CA ASN A 317 33.72 0.65 -0.03
C ASN A 317 34.02 0.23 -1.47
N GLY A 318 33.21 0.66 -2.45
CA GLY A 318 33.28 0.20 -3.84
C GLY A 318 32.72 -1.21 -4.09
N GLU A 319 32.41 -1.96 -3.03
CA GLU A 319 31.92 -3.35 -3.08
C GLU A 319 30.92 -3.64 -1.96
N ILE A 320 30.11 -4.68 -2.14
CA ILE A 320 29.27 -5.27 -1.09
C ILE A 320 29.88 -6.62 -0.72
N LYS A 321 30.20 -6.82 0.55
CA LYS A 321 30.79 -8.08 1.00
C LYS A 321 29.70 -9.10 1.33
N ILE A 322 29.82 -10.29 0.74
CA ILE A 322 29.03 -11.46 1.12
C ILE A 322 29.86 -12.25 2.14
N ILE A 323 29.36 -12.41 3.37
CA ILE A 323 30.11 -13.08 4.45
C ILE A 323 29.58 -14.51 4.63
N TYR A 324 30.43 -15.51 4.40
CA TYR A 324 30.04 -16.93 4.45
C TYR A 324 29.54 -17.40 5.84
N GLU A 325 30.06 -16.83 6.94
CA GLU A 325 29.59 -17.14 8.31
C GLU A 325 28.10 -16.78 8.55
N GLN A 326 27.48 -16.03 7.64
CA GLN A 326 26.04 -15.74 7.65
C GLN A 326 25.18 -16.92 7.18
N PHE A 327 25.78 -17.93 6.54
CA PHE A 327 25.11 -19.12 5.98
C PHE A 327 25.35 -20.40 6.79
N SER A 328 26.19 -20.35 7.83
CA SER A 328 26.70 -21.55 8.50
C SER A 328 26.30 -21.68 9.97
N LYS A 329 25.24 -21.01 10.43
CA LYS A 329 24.69 -21.24 11.77
C LYS A 329 23.71 -22.41 11.72
N GLU A 330 24.24 -23.62 11.96
CA GLU A 330 23.47 -24.80 12.40
C GLU A 330 22.83 -24.58 13.78
#